data_AF-W1YCZ7-F1
#
_entry.id   AF-W1YCZ7-F1
#
_cell.length_a   1.000
_cell.length_b   1.000
_cell.length_c   1.000
_cell.angle_alpha   90.00
_cell.angle_beta   90.00
_cell.angle_gamma   90.00
#
_symmetry.space_group_name_H-M   'P 1'
#
loop_
_entity.id
_entity.type
_entity.pdbx_description
1 polymer ?
#
loop_
_entity_poly.entity_id
_entity_poly.type
_entity_poly.pdbx_seq_one_letter_code
_entity_poly.pdbx_strand_id
1 'polypeptide(L)'
;LASGDHAQAFGAGAQATNVRSNAFGSDASATADYAMAIGDHANATHLNSIALGTGSTTSEATAQSSATIAGHTFGGFAGVGSAANGSVSVGKV
;
A
#
# COMPACT_ATOMS: atom_id res chain seq x y z
N LEU A 1 -13.76 -10.79 0.87
CA LEU A 1 -14.49 -10.15 1.98
C LEU A 1 -14.27 -8.64 1.91
N ALA A 2 -15.31 -7.87 1.67
CA ALA A 2 -15.30 -6.41 1.82
C ALA A 2 -16.20 -6.07 3.03
N SER A 3 -15.60 -5.96 4.22
CA SER A 3 -16.33 -5.75 5.48
C SER A 3 -16.20 -4.33 6.04
N GLY A 4 -15.27 -3.54 5.53
CA GLY A 4 -15.13 -2.14 5.91
C GLY A 4 -16.19 -1.23 5.26
N ASP A 5 -16.48 -0.09 5.88
CA ASP A 5 -17.36 0.92 5.30
C ASP A 5 -16.82 1.38 3.93
N HIS A 6 -17.64 1.33 2.88
CA HIS A 6 -17.21 1.62 1.50
C HIS A 6 -16.00 0.80 1.00
N ALA A 7 -15.75 -0.39 1.56
CA ALA A 7 -14.64 -1.25 1.14
C ALA A 7 -14.93 -1.98 -0.17
N GLN A 8 -13.87 -2.35 -0.89
CA GLN A 8 -13.96 -3.13 -2.14
C GLN A 8 -12.97 -4.31 -2.11
N ALA A 9 -13.44 -5.51 -2.45
CA ALA A 9 -12.59 -6.71 -2.50
C ALA A 9 -12.85 -7.51 -3.78
N PHE A 10 -11.82 -7.67 -4.60
CA PHE A 10 -11.86 -8.36 -5.89
C PHE A 10 -10.78 -9.44 -5.96
N GLY A 11 -11.19 -10.71 -5.94
CA GLY A 11 -10.30 -11.88 -5.97
C GLY A 11 -10.75 -12.96 -4.97
N ALA A 12 -10.35 -14.20 -5.22
CA ALA A 12 -10.55 -15.29 -4.24
C ALA A 12 -9.75 -14.96 -2.98
N GLY A 13 -10.37 -15.02 -1.80
CA GLY A 13 -9.68 -14.70 -0.55
C GLY A 13 -9.30 -13.22 -0.35
N ALA A 14 -9.58 -12.31 -1.29
CA ALA A 14 -9.29 -10.88 -1.12
C ALA A 14 -10.00 -10.30 0.11
N GLN A 15 -9.32 -9.50 0.93
CA GLN A 15 -9.81 -8.95 2.20
C GLN A 15 -9.64 -7.43 2.21
N ALA A 16 -10.74 -6.70 2.27
CA ALA A 16 -10.79 -5.26 2.49
C ALA A 16 -11.65 -4.98 3.73
N THR A 17 -11.01 -4.84 4.89
CA THR A 17 -11.69 -4.96 6.19
C THR A 17 -11.92 -3.63 6.91
N ASN A 18 -11.31 -2.54 6.44
CA ASN A 18 -11.35 -1.23 7.07
C ASN A 18 -11.94 -0.14 6.16
N VAL A 19 -12.13 1.07 6.69
CA VAL A 19 -12.90 2.14 6.01
C VAL A 19 -12.23 2.48 4.68
N ARG A 20 -13.01 2.45 3.59
CA ARG A 20 -12.58 2.75 2.21
C ARG A 20 -11.33 1.98 1.78
N SER A 21 -11.13 0.78 2.33
CA SER A 21 -10.04 -0.12 1.95
C SER A 21 -10.35 -0.85 0.65
N ASN A 22 -9.33 -1.15 -0.14
CA ASN A 22 -9.49 -1.76 -1.46
C ASN A 22 -8.48 -2.90 -1.66
N ALA A 23 -8.96 -4.12 -1.92
CA ALA A 23 -8.13 -5.28 -2.18
C ALA A 23 -8.40 -5.84 -3.58
N PHE A 24 -7.36 -5.96 -4.40
CA PHE A 24 -7.41 -6.46 -5.78
C PHE A 24 -6.34 -7.56 -5.97
N GLY A 25 -6.75 -8.83 -6.01
CA GLY A 25 -5.85 -9.98 -6.17
C GLY A 25 -6.29 -11.18 -5.33
N SER A 26 -5.79 -12.39 -5.65
CA SER A 26 -6.01 -13.54 -4.75
C SER A 26 -5.31 -13.28 -3.43
N ASP A 27 -6.02 -13.47 -2.32
CA ASP A 27 -5.47 -13.30 -0.97
C ASP A 27 -4.86 -11.91 -0.69
N ALA A 28 -5.19 -10.90 -1.51
CA ALA A 28 -4.82 -9.51 -1.27
C ALA A 28 -5.50 -9.00 0.00
N SER A 29 -4.78 -8.25 0.84
CA SER A 29 -5.22 -7.85 2.17
C SER A 29 -5.02 -6.34 2.36
N ALA A 30 -6.12 -5.58 2.38
CA ALA A 30 -6.15 -4.16 2.71
C ALA A 30 -6.86 -3.98 4.06
N THR A 31 -6.07 -3.91 5.14
CA THR A 31 -6.57 -3.96 6.53
C THR A 31 -6.29 -2.69 7.31
N ALA A 32 -5.96 -1.60 6.65
CA ALA A 32 -5.90 -0.26 7.25
C ALA A 32 -6.94 0.66 6.58
N ASP A 33 -7.30 1.75 7.26
CA ASP A 33 -8.19 2.75 6.68
C ASP A 33 -7.54 3.38 5.45
N TYR A 34 -8.35 3.58 4.40
CA TYR A 34 -7.93 4.12 3.11
C TYR A 34 -6.81 3.34 2.42
N ALA A 35 -6.52 2.11 2.85
CA ALA A 35 -5.45 1.29 2.31
C ALA A 35 -5.84 0.62 0.98
N MET A 36 -4.85 0.36 0.14
CA MET A 36 -5.05 -0.34 -1.13
C MET A 36 -4.02 -1.45 -1.32
N ALA A 37 -4.46 -2.68 -1.52
CA ALA A 37 -3.62 -3.82 -1.84
C ALA A 37 -3.91 -4.29 -3.27
N ILE A 38 -2.91 -4.27 -4.15
CA ILE A 38 -3.02 -4.69 -5.55
C ILE A 38 -1.96 -5.77 -5.82
N GLY A 39 -2.39 -7.00 -6.05
CA GLY A 39 -1.53 -8.15 -6.34
C GLY A 39 -1.89 -9.38 -5.52
N ASP A 40 -1.49 -10.55 -6.00
CA ASP A 40 -1.59 -11.82 -5.25
C ASP A 40 -0.82 -11.72 -3.93
N HIS A 41 -1.45 -11.98 -2.80
CA HIS A 41 -0.85 -11.82 -1.46
C HIS A 41 -0.30 -10.40 -1.13
N ALA A 42 -0.74 -9.35 -1.84
CA ALA A 42 -0.37 -7.97 -1.48
C ALA A 42 -0.98 -7.60 -0.12
N ASN A 43 -0.24 -6.91 0.75
CA ASN A 43 -0.63 -6.65 2.14
C ASN A 43 -0.47 -5.18 2.52
N ALA A 44 -1.56 -4.42 2.50
CA ALA A 44 -1.61 -3.01 2.87
C ALA A 44 -2.16 -2.84 4.31
N THR A 45 -1.24 -2.73 5.28
CA THR A 45 -1.54 -2.66 6.72
C THR A 45 -1.33 -1.29 7.34
N HIS A 46 -1.00 -0.29 6.53
CA HIS A 46 -0.68 1.07 6.98
C HIS A 46 -1.71 2.06 6.43
N LEU A 47 -2.06 3.07 7.24
CA LEU A 47 -3.03 4.12 6.91
C LEU A 47 -2.68 4.78 5.58
N ASN A 48 -3.69 5.05 4.74
CA ASN A 48 -3.53 5.78 3.47
C ASN A 48 -2.48 5.19 2.50
N SER A 49 -2.09 3.92 2.68
CA SER A 49 -0.95 3.34 1.97
C SER A 49 -1.36 2.32 0.91
N ILE A 50 -0.48 2.12 -0.07
CA ILE A 50 -0.69 1.21 -1.20
C ILE A 50 0.40 0.13 -1.22
N ALA A 51 0.02 -1.15 -1.15
CA ALA A 51 0.89 -2.28 -1.52
C ALA A 51 0.63 -2.66 -2.98
N LEU A 52 1.65 -2.54 -3.84
CA LEU A 52 1.53 -2.76 -5.29
C LEU A 52 2.49 -3.85 -5.78
N GLY A 53 1.94 -5.01 -6.15
CA GLY A 53 2.63 -6.19 -6.69
C GLY A 53 2.47 -7.43 -5.81
N THR A 54 2.71 -8.61 -6.38
CA THR A 54 2.61 -9.89 -5.66
C THR A 54 3.49 -9.92 -4.41
N GLY A 55 2.89 -10.21 -3.26
CA GLY A 55 3.57 -10.28 -1.97
C GLY A 55 4.11 -8.94 -1.43
N SER A 56 3.76 -7.81 -2.05
CA SER A 56 4.20 -6.49 -1.58
C SER A 56 3.55 -6.18 -0.24
N THR A 57 4.28 -5.55 0.67
CA THR A 57 3.76 -5.13 1.98
C THR A 57 4.02 -3.65 2.19
N THR A 58 3.03 -2.89 2.65
CA THR A 58 3.24 -1.47 2.95
C THR A 58 4.21 -1.28 4.11
N SER A 59 4.84 -0.12 4.20
CA SER A 59 5.66 0.30 5.35
C SER A 59 5.29 1.72 5.75
N GLU A 60 5.61 2.09 6.99
CA GLU A 60 5.44 3.45 7.49
C GLU A 60 6.09 4.48 6.55
N ALA A 61 5.37 5.58 6.33
CA ALA A 61 5.85 6.64 5.46
C ALA A 61 7.07 7.34 6.08
N THR A 62 8.19 7.36 5.37
CA THR A 62 9.41 8.06 5.78
C THR A 62 9.67 9.26 4.90
N ALA A 63 10.39 10.26 5.44
CA ALA A 63 10.78 11.40 4.64
C ALA A 63 11.84 10.97 3.63
N GLN A 64 11.59 11.27 2.36
CA GLN A 64 12.48 10.94 1.25
C GLN A 64 12.66 12.21 0.43
N SER A 65 13.85 12.81 0.51
CA SER A 65 14.20 14.02 -0.24
C SER A 65 15.02 13.72 -1.50
N SER A 66 15.57 12.50 -1.59
CA SER A 66 16.37 12.03 -2.73
C SER A 66 16.40 10.49 -2.80
N ALA A 67 16.77 9.96 -3.97
CA ALA A 67 17.06 8.56 -4.18
C ALA A 67 18.19 8.42 -5.20
N THR A 68 19.06 7.41 -5.03
CA THR A 68 20.12 7.11 -6.00
C THR A 68 19.81 5.82 -6.73
N ILE A 69 19.76 5.89 -8.07
CA ILE A 69 19.47 4.76 -8.94
C ILE A 69 20.63 4.66 -9.94
N ALA A 70 21.31 3.51 -9.97
CA ALA A 70 22.45 3.27 -10.86
C ALA A 70 23.52 4.40 -10.85
N GLY A 71 23.75 5.02 -9.68
CA GLY A 71 24.74 6.09 -9.53
C GLY A 71 24.24 7.51 -9.84
N HIS A 72 22.98 7.67 -10.29
CA HIS A 72 22.36 8.97 -10.47
C HIS A 72 21.46 9.31 -9.29
N THR A 73 21.70 10.47 -8.66
CA THR A 73 20.88 10.97 -7.56
C THR A 73 19.76 11.86 -8.10
N PHE A 74 18.52 11.42 -7.88
CA PHE A 74 17.31 12.19 -8.05
C PHE A 74 16.98 12.87 -6.72
N GLY A 75 16.57 14.13 -6.75
CA GLY A 75 16.32 14.91 -5.53
C GLY A 75 15.22 15.94 -5.72
N GLY A 76 14.92 16.67 -4.64
CA GLY A 76 13.84 17.66 -4.62
C GLY A 76 12.45 17.03 -4.47
N PHE A 77 12.39 15.79 -3.99
CA PHE A 77 11.13 15.13 -3.72
C PHE A 77 10.40 15.85 -2.57
N ALA A 78 9.12 16.13 -2.77
CA ALA A 78 8.25 16.72 -1.74
C ALA A 78 7.84 15.71 -0.65
N GLY A 79 8.50 14.55 -0.58
CA GLY A 79 8.17 13.44 0.32
C GLY A 79 8.43 13.77 1.78
N VAL A 80 7.53 14.54 2.39
CA VAL A 80 7.47 14.75 3.84
C VAL A 80 6.82 13.52 4.46
N GLY A 81 7.64 12.60 4.94
CA GLY A 81 7.17 11.35 5.56
C GLY A 81 6.13 11.65 6.63
N SER A 82 4.94 11.09 6.47
CA SER A 82 3.83 11.28 7.41
C SER A 82 2.98 10.04 7.41
N ALA A 83 2.85 9.41 8.59
CA ALA A 83 1.94 8.28 8.78
C ALA A 83 0.48 8.64 8.42
N ALA A 84 0.11 9.92 8.48
CA ALA A 84 -1.21 10.39 8.05
C ALA A 84 -1.38 10.45 6.52
N ASN A 85 -0.29 10.56 5.76
CA ASN A 85 -0.32 10.62 4.29
C ASN A 85 -0.14 9.24 3.64
N GLY A 86 0.53 8.30 4.32
CA GLY A 86 0.78 6.95 3.81
C GLY A 86 1.95 6.86 2.83
N SER A 87 2.17 5.65 2.31
CA SER A 87 3.26 5.32 1.38
C SER A 87 2.75 4.46 0.22
N VAL A 88 3.56 4.36 -0.85
CA VAL A 88 3.36 3.35 -1.90
C VAL A 88 4.56 2.39 -1.85
N SER A 89 4.32 1.15 -1.44
CA SER A 89 5.31 0.08 -1.46
C SER A 89 5.13 -0.74 -2.73
N VAL A 90 6.20 -0.88 -3.51
CA VAL A 90 6.18 -1.59 -4.80
C VAL A 90 7.09 -2.80 -4.73
N GLY A 91 6.53 -3.98 -4.99
CA GLY A 91 7.25 -5.24 -4.93
C GLY A 91 7.42 -5.79 -3.51
N LYS A 92 7.82 -7.07 -3.47
CA LYS A 92 8.20 -7.73 -2.22
C LYS A 92 9.65 -7.38 -1.87
N VAL A 93 9.87 -7.01 -0.60
CA VAL A 93 11.20 -6.91 0.03
C VAL A 93 11.68 -8.25 0.53
#